data_AF-A0A926HDX1-F1
#
_entry.id   AF-A0A926HDX1-F1
#
_cell.length_a   1.000
_cell.length_b   1.000
_cell.length_c   1.000
_cell.angle_alpha   90.00
_cell.angle_beta   90.00
_cell.angle_gamma   90.00
#
_symmetry.space_group_name_H-M   'P 1'
#
loop_
_entity.id
_entity.type
_entity.pdbx_description
1 polymer ?
#
loop_
_entity_poly.entity_id
_entity_poly.type
_entity_poly.pdbx_seq_one_letter_code
_entity_poly.pdbx_strand_id
1 'polypeptide(L)'
;AELALQRAIEKFSKDPTVHDHLGDVYFKRGRVKEAIAEWQASLQEWQTTSASETDPAEVAKVQKKLEGARVRLARESGNGGGARQ
;
A
#
# COMPACT_ATOMS: atom_id res chain seq x y z
N ALA A 1 1.23 11.61 -17.16
CA ALA A 1 1.69 10.32 -16.61
C ALA A 1 0.55 9.50 -15.99
N GLU A 2 -0.47 10.09 -15.36
CA GLU A 2 -1.57 9.36 -14.68
C GLU A 2 -2.45 8.47 -15.57
N LEU A 3 -2.60 8.77 -16.86
CA LEU A 3 -3.47 8.01 -17.76
C LEU A 3 -2.93 6.62 -18.15
N ALA A 4 -1.61 6.40 -18.05
CA ALA A 4 -1.04 5.09 -18.32
C ALA A 4 -1.37 4.07 -17.21
N LEU A 5 -1.53 4.54 -15.97
CA LEU A 5 -1.85 3.69 -14.83
C LEU A 5 -3.28 3.16 -14.90
N GLN A 6 -4.26 3.97 -15.31
CA GLN A 6 -5.67 3.56 -15.35
C GLN A 6 -5.96 2.41 -16.32
N ARG A 7 -5.33 2.39 -17.50
CA ARG A 7 -5.47 1.27 -18.44
C ARG A 7 -4.68 0.03 -18.02
N ALA A 8 -3.63 0.20 -17.22
CA ALA A 8 -2.90 -0.93 -16.65
C ALA A 8 -3.71 -1.61 -15.54
N ILE A 9 -4.48 -0.87 -14.73
CA ILE A 9 -5.24 -1.44 -13.60
C ILE A 9 -6.20 -2.56 -14.02
N GLU A 10 -6.84 -2.49 -15.20
CA GLU A 10 -7.73 -3.58 -15.66
C GLU A 10 -6.99 -4.87 -16.07
N LYS A 11 -5.69 -4.79 -16.40
CA LYS A 11 -4.90 -5.93 -16.91
C LYS A 11 -3.78 -6.38 -15.95
N PHE A 12 -3.36 -5.50 -15.06
CA PHE A 12 -2.22 -5.63 -14.13
C PHE A 12 -2.67 -5.53 -12.67
N SER A 13 -3.91 -5.94 -12.37
CA SER A 13 -4.41 -6.07 -10.99
C SER A 13 -3.65 -7.12 -10.15
N LYS A 14 -2.56 -7.68 -10.68
CA LYS A 14 -1.61 -8.61 -10.02
C LYS A 14 -0.17 -8.05 -9.99
N ASP A 15 0.07 -6.85 -10.51
CA ASP A 15 1.41 -6.26 -10.47
C ASP A 15 1.64 -5.66 -9.08
N PRO A 16 2.66 -6.14 -8.35
CA PRO A 16 2.93 -5.65 -7.00
C PRO A 16 3.29 -4.15 -6.97
N THR A 17 3.81 -3.58 -8.05
CA THR A 17 4.13 -2.15 -8.18
C THR A 17 2.86 -1.30 -8.25
N VAL A 18 1.81 -1.81 -8.90
CA VAL A 18 0.51 -1.12 -8.98
C VAL A 18 -0.10 -0.99 -7.59
N HIS A 19 -0.06 -2.06 -6.81
CA HIS A 19 -0.49 -2.04 -5.41
C HIS A 19 0.33 -1.07 -4.54
N ASP A 20 1.66 -0.97 -4.74
CA ASP A 20 2.47 0.03 -4.04
C ASP A 20 2.00 1.47 -4.33
N HIS A 21 1.75 1.77 -5.60
CA HIS A 21 1.32 3.10 -6.03
C HIS A 21 -0.10 3.43 -5.55
N LEU A 22 -1.02 2.46 -5.56
CA LEU A 22 -2.35 2.62 -4.98
C LEU A 22 -2.28 2.90 -3.48
N GLY A 23 -1.39 2.19 -2.77
CA GLY A 23 -1.15 2.43 -1.36
C GLY A 23 -0.65 3.85 -1.08
N ASP A 24 0.29 4.37 -1.88
CA ASP A 24 0.76 5.75 -1.79
C ASP A 24 -0.37 6.77 -2.03
N VAL A 25 -1.22 6.52 -3.03
CA VAL A 25 -2.38 7.38 -3.34
C VAL A 25 -3.38 7.39 -2.19
N TYR A 26 -3.73 6.22 -1.64
CA TYR A 26 -4.63 6.13 -0.49
C TYR A 26 -4.05 6.79 0.75
N PHE A 27 -2.75 6.61 1.00
CA PHE A 27 -2.08 7.23 2.14
C PHE A 27 -2.09 8.76 2.05
N LYS A 28 -1.80 9.30 0.86
CA LYS A 28 -1.88 10.76 0.59
C LYS A 28 -3.30 11.31 0.76
N ARG A 29 -4.32 10.50 0.47
CA ARG A 29 -5.74 10.87 0.67
C ARG A 29 -6.24 10.69 2.11
N GLY A 30 -5.37 10.30 3.05
CA GLY A 30 -5.76 10.02 4.44
C GLY A 30 -6.52 8.71 4.63
N ARG A 31 -6.64 7.88 3.59
CA ARG A 31 -7.28 6.56 3.63
C ARG A 31 -6.28 5.51 4.11
N VAL A 32 -5.78 5.67 5.34
CA VAL A 32 -4.64 4.90 5.86
C VAL A 32 -4.93 3.39 5.92
N LYS A 33 -6.17 3.00 6.28
CA LYS A 33 -6.58 1.58 6.29
C LYS A 33 -6.47 0.92 4.93
N GLU A 34 -6.84 1.64 3.88
CA GLU A 34 -6.83 1.15 2.50
C GLU A 34 -5.41 1.13 1.94
N ALA A 35 -4.60 2.14 2.29
CA ALA A 35 -3.18 2.12 1.97
C ALA A 35 -2.47 0.88 2.52
N ILE A 36 -2.77 0.52 3.76
CA ILE A 36 -2.25 -0.69 4.41
C ILE A 36 -2.68 -1.97 3.68
N ALA A 37 -3.92 -2.02 3.20
CA ALA A 37 -4.43 -3.18 2.46
C ALA A 37 -3.71 -3.34 1.11
N GLU A 38 -3.53 -2.25 0.35
CA GLU A 38 -2.82 -2.28 -0.92
C GLU A 38 -1.34 -2.65 -0.75
N TRP A 39 -0.64 -2.07 0.23
CA TRP A 39 0.75 -2.44 0.49
C TRP A 39 0.92 -3.89 0.94
N GLN A 40 -0.07 -4.47 1.64
CA GLN A 40 -0.06 -5.91 1.96
C GLN A 40 -0.25 -6.76 0.70
N ALA A 41 -1.19 -6.37 -0.19
CA ALA A 41 -1.39 -7.06 -1.46
C ALA A 41 -0.13 -7.00 -2.33
N SER A 42 0.54 -5.84 -2.41
CA SER A 42 1.84 -5.67 -3.07
C SER A 42 2.87 -6.67 -2.56
N LEU A 43 3.04 -6.78 -1.24
CA LEU A 43 4.00 -7.72 -0.65
C LEU A 43 3.64 -9.17 -0.90
N GLN A 44 2.36 -9.50 -0.94
CA GLN A 44 1.89 -10.84 -1.24
C GLN A 44 2.17 -11.20 -2.70
N GLU A 45 1.94 -10.28 -3.64
CA GLU A 45 2.26 -10.50 -5.06
C GLU A 45 3.77 -10.57 -5.33
N TRP A 46 4.59 -9.84 -4.56
CA TRP A 46 6.06 -10.00 -4.59
C TRP A 46 6.52 -11.37 -4.10
N GLN A 47 5.75 -12.04 -3.23
CA GLN A 47 6.04 -13.39 -2.73
C GLN A 47 5.53 -14.48 -3.67
N THR A 48 4.45 -14.23 -4.42
CA THR A 48 3.92 -15.17 -5.43
C THR A 48 4.72 -15.11 -6.73
N THR A 49 5.30 -13.96 -7.05
CA THR A 49 6.24 -13.77 -8.16
C THR A 49 7.54 -14.53 -7.89
N SER A 50 8.14 -15.11 -8.93
CA SER A 50 9.38 -15.88 -8.81
C SER A 50 10.45 -15.08 -8.08
N ALA A 51 11.11 -15.68 -7.07
CA ALA A 51 12.12 -15.00 -6.26
C ALA A 51 13.29 -14.39 -7.07
N SER A 52 13.50 -14.85 -8.31
CA SER A 52 14.47 -14.29 -9.26
C SER A 52 14.05 -12.95 -9.89
N GLU A 53 12.76 -12.61 -9.85
CA GLU A 53 12.18 -11.36 -10.38
C GLU A 53 11.81 -10.37 -9.26
N THR A 54 11.79 -10.83 -8.01
CA THR A 54 11.48 -10.00 -6.85
C THR A 54 12.70 -9.20 -6.41
N ASP A 55 12.61 -7.87 -6.50
CA ASP A 55 13.66 -6.99 -5.97
C ASP A 55 13.49 -6.79 -4.44
N PRO A 56 14.43 -7.25 -3.61
CA PRO A 56 14.32 -7.14 -2.16
C PRO A 56 14.34 -5.70 -1.65
N ALA A 57 14.92 -4.75 -2.40
CA ALA A 57 14.90 -3.34 -2.04
C ALA A 57 13.50 -2.73 -2.21
N GLU A 58 12.77 -3.10 -3.27
CA GLU A 58 11.38 -2.67 -3.46
C GLU A 58 10.46 -3.27 -2.38
N VAL A 59 10.64 -4.55 -2.04
CA VAL A 59 9.91 -5.20 -0.93
C VAL A 59 10.17 -4.48 0.40
N ALA A 60 11.43 -4.19 0.73
CA ALA A 60 11.79 -3.48 1.96
C ALA A 60 11.18 -2.08 2.03
N LYS A 61 11.11 -1.38 0.90
CA LYS A 61 10.49 -0.05 0.79
C LYS A 61 8.98 -0.11 1.06
N VAL A 62 8.26 -1.06 0.46
CA VAL A 62 6.82 -1.26 0.72
C VAL A 62 6.57 -1.63 2.18
N GLN A 63 7.39 -2.51 2.76
CA GLN A 63 7.31 -2.85 4.19
C GLN A 63 7.50 -1.62 5.09
N LYS A 64 8.48 -0.77 4.78
CA LYS A 64 8.71 0.46 5.56
C LYS A 64 7.51 1.41 5.50
N LYS A 65 6.88 1.54 4.32
CA LYS A 65 5.65 2.34 4.16
C LYS A 65 4.50 1.75 4.99
N LEU A 66 4.30 0.43 4.90
CA LEU A 66 3.27 -0.31 5.65
C LEU A 66 3.37 -0.08 7.16
N GLU A 67 4.56 -0.24 7.73
CA GLU A 67 4.79 -0.01 9.15
C GLU A 67 4.54 1.46 9.53
N GLY A 68 4.99 2.41 8.69
CA GLY A 68 4.70 3.83 8.88
C GLY A 68 3.20 4.14 8.92
N ALA A 69 2.40 3.55 8.01
CA ALA A 69 0.95 3.71 8.04
C ALA A 69 0.29 3.02 9.23
N ARG A 70 0.76 1.84 9.64
CA ARG A 70 0.23 1.17 10.83
C ARG A 70 0.44 2.00 12.09
N VAL A 71 1.62 2.59 12.25
CA VAL A 71 1.90 3.53 13.36
C VAL A 71 0.99 4.75 13.29
N ARG A 72 0.83 5.35 12.11
CA ARG A 72 -0.10 6.48 11.92
C ARG A 72 -1.54 6.09 12.26
N LEU A 73 -2.02 4.95 11.75
CA LEU A 73 -3.37 4.46 12.00
C LEU A 73 -3.59 4.17 13.49
N ALA A 74 -2.60 3.60 14.19
CA ALA A 74 -2.67 3.35 15.62
C ALA A 74 -2.77 4.65 16.42
N ARG A 75 -1.98 5.67 16.05
CA ARG A 75 -2.05 7.02 16.64
C ARG A 75 -3.39 7.70 16.36
N GLU A 76 -3.91 7.59 15.14
CA GLU A 76 -5.22 8.15 14.76
C GLU A 76 -6.39 7.42 15.45
N SER A 77 -6.31 6.09 15.58
CA SER A 77 -7.33 5.27 16.26
C SER A 77 -7.33 5.49 17.77
N GLY A 78 -6.17 5.76 18.38
CA GLY A 78 -6.08 6.16 19.79
C GLY A 78 -6.60 7.57 20.06
N ASN A 79 -6.58 8.46 19.06
CA ASN A 79 -7.05 9.84 19.18
C ASN A 79 -8.54 10.03 18.80
N GLY A 80 -9.17 9.02 18.18
CA GLY A 80 -10.58 9.04 17.76
C GLY A 80 -11.59 8.57 18.82
N GLY A 81 -11.13 8.22 20.02
CA GLY A 81 -11.99 7.74 21.13
C GLY A 81 -12.61 8.84 22.00
N GLY A 82 -12.37 10.11 21.71
CA GLY A 82 -12.76 11.25 22.57
C GLY A 82 -13.63 12.29 21.88
N ALA A 83 -14.75 11.90 21.27
CA ALA A 83 -15.78 12.85 20.85
C ALA A 83 -17.17 12.23 20.99
N ARG A 84 -17.59 12.02 22.25
CA ARG A 84 -18.99 12.02 22.64
C ARG A 84 -19.21 13.25 23.51
N GLN A 85 -19.82 14.28 22.95
CA GLN A 85 -20.65 15.26 23.65
C GLN A 85 -21.75 15.69 22.69
#